data_AF-A0A968XQ25-F1
#
_entry.id   AF-A0A968XQ25-F1
#
_cell.length_a   1.000
_cell.length_b   1.000
_cell.length_c   1.000
_cell.angle_alpha   90.00
_cell.angle_beta   90.00
_cell.angle_gamma   90.00
#
_symmetry.space_group_name_H-M   'P 1'
#
loop_
_entity.id
_entity.type
_entity.pdbx_description
1 polymer ?
#
loop_
_entity_poly.entity_id
_entity_poly.type
_entity_poly.pdbx_seq_one_letter_code
_entity_poly.pdbx_strand_id
1 'polypeptide(L)'
;MDQWFIKIDREVTADGSPPIWAGGIYNFRKAALKAIDGVKWIPDWGINRIKGAVESRPDWCISRQRTWGVPIPAFYDAQGNPILDATVVRNVAALVEKHGSNVWFEKNATELWSLVKPANWSGSDAATKSNDTLDVWIDSGSSSRAVLMRRAELHHSTHTSQPSTPSWQADVYLEGSDQHRGWFQSSLLLSLAGNGAAPYKTVLTHGFMVDEDREKISKSKQAGYVKPQTAEAYIKEWGADVVRLWVARRITAATSSSARSASGKSAKRTAASATRCV
;
A
#
# COMPACT_ATOMS: atom_id res chain seq x y z
N MET A 1 23.59 14.01 2.22
CA MET A 1 22.69 12.86 2.41
C MET A 1 21.61 13.04 1.38
N ASP A 2 21.62 12.22 0.34
CA ASP A 2 20.70 12.37 -0.76
C ASP A 2 19.36 11.76 -0.37
N GLN A 3 18.26 12.36 -0.84
CA GLN A 3 16.93 11.83 -0.66
C GLN A 3 16.30 11.57 -2.02
N TRP A 4 15.69 10.40 -2.16
CA TRP A 4 15.02 10.00 -3.40
C TRP A 4 13.53 10.31 -3.30
N PHE A 5 12.99 10.94 -4.34
CA PHE A 5 11.59 11.36 -4.40
C PHE A 5 10.89 10.84 -5.66
N ILE A 6 9.65 10.38 -5.50
CA ILE A 6 8.70 10.28 -6.61
C ILE A 6 7.96 11.60 -6.72
N LYS A 7 8.13 12.29 -7.85
CA LYS A 7 7.43 13.55 -8.13
C LYS A 7 5.93 13.31 -8.37
N ILE A 8 5.08 14.03 -7.64
CA ILE A 8 3.62 13.89 -7.75
C ILE A 8 3.04 14.85 -8.78
N ASP A 9 3.55 16.09 -8.86
CA ASP A 9 3.12 17.10 -9.83
C ASP A 9 4.11 17.20 -11.00
N ARG A 10 4.41 16.07 -11.63
CA ARG A 10 5.22 16.10 -12.86
C ARG A 10 4.34 16.53 -14.03
N GLU A 11 4.72 17.61 -14.71
CA GLU A 11 4.18 17.99 -16.03
C GLU A 11 5.10 17.41 -17.11
N VAL A 12 4.53 16.88 -18.21
CA VAL A 12 5.32 16.30 -19.31
C VAL A 12 4.79 16.73 -20.68
N THR A 13 5.71 17.00 -21.64
CA THR A 13 5.46 17.55 -22.99
C THR A 13 5.64 16.52 -24.13
N ALA A 14 5.35 16.95 -25.37
CA ALA A 14 5.02 16.13 -26.54
C ALA A 14 6.16 15.34 -27.24
N ASP A 15 7.42 15.43 -26.79
CA ASP A 15 8.59 14.94 -27.54
C ASP A 15 9.44 13.88 -26.81
N GLY A 16 8.86 13.14 -25.86
CA GLY A 16 9.35 11.79 -25.53
C GLY A 16 9.69 11.46 -24.07
N SER A 17 8.96 11.97 -23.08
CA SER A 17 9.20 11.62 -21.67
C SER A 17 7.89 11.13 -21.02
N PRO A 18 7.82 10.10 -20.14
CA PRO A 18 6.68 9.17 -20.23
C PRO A 18 5.50 9.45 -19.27
N PRO A 19 4.26 8.94 -19.53
CA PRO A 19 3.69 8.39 -20.77
C PRO A 19 2.40 9.10 -21.28
N ILE A 20 2.09 8.87 -22.55
CA ILE A 20 0.96 9.43 -23.30
C ILE A 20 -0.33 8.69 -22.96
N TRP A 21 -1.36 9.44 -22.53
CA TRP A 21 -2.76 9.09 -22.74
C TRP A 21 -3.43 10.24 -23.50
N ALA A 22 -3.74 10.02 -24.78
CA ALA A 22 -4.57 10.89 -25.64
C ALA A 22 -4.21 12.40 -25.69
N GLY A 23 -2.93 12.75 -25.90
CA GLY A 23 -2.56 14.06 -26.51
C GLY A 23 -2.54 15.30 -25.60
N GLY A 24 -2.19 15.20 -24.32
CA GLY A 24 -2.04 16.36 -23.43
C GLY A 24 -1.00 16.19 -22.31
N ILE A 25 -0.74 17.28 -21.56
CA ILE A 25 0.16 17.31 -20.39
C ILE A 25 -0.35 16.33 -19.33
N TYR A 26 0.42 15.26 -19.07
CA TYR A 26 0.11 14.31 -18.01
C TYR A 26 0.46 14.92 -16.65
N ASN A 27 -0.53 15.01 -15.76
CA ASN A 27 -0.34 15.37 -14.36
C ASN A 27 -0.72 14.15 -13.52
N PHE A 28 0.26 13.55 -12.83
CA PHE A 28 0.08 12.30 -12.11
C PHE A 28 -0.93 12.41 -10.95
N ARG A 29 -0.97 13.55 -10.24
CA ARG A 29 -2.00 13.83 -9.24
C ARG A 29 -3.40 13.81 -9.85
N LYS A 30 -3.62 14.49 -10.98
CA LYS A 30 -4.91 14.50 -11.69
C LYS A 30 -5.31 13.10 -12.15
N ALA A 31 -4.36 12.31 -12.65
CA ALA A 31 -4.60 10.92 -13.02
C ALA A 31 -5.01 10.07 -11.81
N ALA A 32 -4.35 10.25 -10.66
CA ALA A 32 -4.70 9.57 -9.42
C ALA A 32 -6.10 9.97 -8.91
N LEU A 33 -6.44 11.26 -8.96
CA LEU A 33 -7.77 11.75 -8.58
C LEU A 33 -8.87 11.19 -9.49
N LYS A 34 -8.61 11.12 -10.80
CA LYS A 34 -9.53 10.48 -11.75
C LYS A 34 -9.66 8.97 -11.50
N ALA A 35 -8.58 8.29 -11.14
CA ALA A 35 -8.63 6.86 -10.82
C ALA A 35 -9.47 6.60 -9.56
N ILE A 36 -9.43 7.49 -8.56
CA ILE A 36 -10.26 7.40 -7.35
C ILE A 36 -11.76 7.44 -7.67
N ASP A 37 -12.17 8.23 -8.68
CA ASP A 37 -13.58 8.31 -9.12
C ASP A 37 -14.10 6.99 -9.71
N GLY A 38 -13.21 6.16 -10.24
CA GLY A 38 -13.55 4.82 -10.76
C GLY A 38 -13.65 3.74 -9.70
N VAL A 39 -13.37 4.05 -8.43
CA VAL A 39 -13.39 3.10 -7.31
C VAL A 39 -14.68 3.26 -6.51
N LYS A 40 -15.31 2.14 -6.12
CA LYS A 40 -16.42 2.12 -5.18
C LYS A 40 -15.90 2.25 -3.75
N TRP A 41 -16.34 3.26 -3.01
CA TRP A 41 -15.92 3.49 -1.62
C TRP A 41 -17.03 3.11 -0.66
N ILE A 42 -16.71 2.29 0.35
CA ILE A 42 -17.66 1.85 1.37
C ILE A 42 -17.03 2.10 2.76
N PRO A 43 -17.58 3.04 3.56
CA PRO A 43 -18.71 3.92 3.24
C PRO A 43 -18.32 5.04 2.26
N ASP A 44 -19.32 5.67 1.64
CA ASP A 44 -19.12 6.68 0.58
C ASP A 44 -18.21 7.83 1.00
N TRP A 45 -18.19 8.22 2.28
CA TRP A 45 -17.31 9.29 2.77
C TRP A 45 -15.82 8.99 2.58
N GLY A 46 -15.43 7.73 2.40
CA GLY A 46 -14.05 7.29 2.17
C GLY A 46 -13.41 7.98 0.97
N ILE A 47 -14.20 8.26 -0.07
CA ILE A 47 -13.72 8.94 -1.29
C ILE A 47 -13.15 10.32 -0.98
N ASN A 48 -13.83 11.13 -0.16
CA ASN A 48 -13.40 12.48 0.16
C ASN A 48 -12.11 12.44 1.00
N ARG A 49 -11.96 11.43 1.85
CA ARG A 49 -10.76 11.26 2.69
C ARG A 49 -9.52 10.92 1.85
N ILE A 50 -9.64 10.01 0.88
CA ILE A 50 -8.52 9.68 0.00
C ILE A 50 -8.22 10.82 -0.98
N LYS A 51 -9.25 11.49 -1.54
CA LYS A 51 -9.08 12.63 -2.45
C LYS A 51 -8.33 13.76 -1.77
N GLY A 52 -8.78 14.21 -0.60
CA GLY A 52 -8.09 15.26 0.14
C GLY A 52 -6.64 14.87 0.49
N ALA A 53 -6.40 13.59 0.81
CA ALA A 53 -5.05 13.10 1.08
C ALA A 53 -4.16 13.05 -0.18
N VAL A 54 -4.72 12.83 -1.36
CA VAL A 54 -4.00 12.86 -2.65
C VAL A 54 -3.85 14.28 -3.15
N GLU A 55 -4.81 15.19 -2.95
CA GLU A 55 -4.74 16.59 -3.35
C GLU A 55 -3.63 17.35 -2.61
N SER A 56 -3.50 17.13 -1.30
CA SER A 56 -2.53 17.85 -0.47
C SER A 56 -1.15 17.17 -0.38
N ARG A 57 -0.93 16.07 -1.10
CA ARG A 57 0.29 15.25 -0.97
C ARG A 57 1.51 15.96 -1.58
N PRO A 58 2.64 16.16 -0.87
CA PRO A 58 3.89 16.61 -1.48
C PRO A 58 4.58 15.48 -2.27
N ASP A 59 5.70 15.77 -2.92
CA ASP A 59 6.55 14.73 -3.52
C ASP A 59 6.88 13.63 -2.50
N TRP A 60 6.79 12.37 -2.95
CA TRP A 60 6.93 11.23 -2.05
C TRP A 60 8.41 10.92 -1.84
N CYS A 61 8.95 11.28 -0.67
CA CYS A 61 10.25 10.81 -0.23
C CYS A 61 10.22 9.29 -0.03
N ILE A 62 10.89 8.56 -0.91
CA ILE A 62 10.95 7.09 -0.91
C ILE A 62 12.20 6.53 -0.24
N SER A 63 13.20 7.35 0.10
CA SER A 63 14.41 6.86 0.76
C SER A 63 14.37 6.94 2.28
N ARG A 64 14.99 5.97 2.94
CA ARG A 64 15.09 5.84 4.39
C ARG A 64 16.50 5.39 4.75
N GLN A 65 17.08 6.03 5.77
CA GLN A 65 18.39 5.65 6.32
C GLN A 65 18.18 4.57 7.39
N ARG A 66 17.92 3.34 6.94
CA ARG A 66 17.68 2.19 7.82
C ARG A 66 18.51 1.00 7.38
N THR A 67 18.86 0.16 8.35
CA THR A 67 19.60 -1.09 8.12
C THR A 67 18.71 -2.24 7.63
N TRP A 68 17.39 -2.08 7.71
CA TRP A 68 16.41 -3.08 7.27
C TRP A 68 15.41 -2.48 6.29
N GLY A 69 15.23 -3.15 5.16
CA GLY A 69 14.34 -2.75 4.07
C GLY A 69 14.88 -3.15 2.70
N VAL A 70 14.07 -2.99 1.66
CA VAL A 70 14.52 -3.20 0.27
C VAL A 70 15.49 -2.07 -0.11
N PRO A 71 16.68 -2.35 -0.65
CA PRO A 71 17.65 -1.31 -0.99
C PRO A 71 17.17 -0.44 -2.17
N ILE A 72 17.58 0.83 -2.18
CA ILE A 72 17.44 1.67 -3.38
C ILE A 72 18.57 1.30 -4.36
N PRO A 73 18.25 0.79 -5.58
CA PRO A 73 19.23 0.31 -6.53
C PRO A 73 19.90 1.46 -7.31
N ALA A 74 20.46 2.44 -6.59
CA ALA A 74 21.16 3.58 -7.15
C ALA A 74 22.67 3.47 -6.89
N PHE A 75 23.46 3.78 -7.91
CA PHE A 75 24.92 3.87 -7.83
C PHE A 75 25.35 5.34 -7.91
N TYR A 76 26.63 5.60 -7.65
CA TYR A 76 27.24 6.92 -7.84
C TYR A 76 28.58 6.78 -8.52
N ASP A 77 28.89 7.70 -9.44
CA ASP A 77 30.21 7.77 -10.07
C ASP A 77 31.29 8.31 -9.11
N ALA A 78 32.53 8.37 -9.59
CA ALA A 78 33.66 8.86 -8.79
C ALA A 78 33.54 10.35 -8.39
N GLN A 79 32.69 11.11 -9.08
CA GLN A 79 32.40 12.51 -8.80
C GLN A 79 31.19 12.68 -7.86
N GLY A 80 30.52 11.59 -7.49
CA GLY A 80 29.33 11.60 -6.64
C GLY A 80 28.03 11.85 -7.40
N ASN A 81 28.03 11.84 -8.73
CA ASN A 81 26.78 11.97 -9.50
C ASN A 81 25.98 10.67 -9.43
N PRO A 82 24.65 10.74 -9.25
CA PRO A 82 23.81 9.56 -9.19
C PRO A 82 23.68 8.86 -10.55
N ILE A 83 23.87 7.55 -10.53
CA ILE A 83 23.57 6.63 -11.62
C ILE A 83 22.26 5.89 -11.27
N LEU A 84 21.15 6.37 -11.81
CA LEU A 84 19.83 5.74 -11.71
C LEU A 84 19.25 5.53 -13.13
N ASP A 85 19.55 4.37 -13.70
CA ASP A 85 19.11 3.97 -15.03
C ASP A 85 18.11 2.80 -14.98
N ALA A 86 17.10 2.81 -15.86
CA ALA A 86 16.06 1.79 -15.85
C ALA A 86 16.58 0.37 -16.16
N THR A 87 17.62 0.23 -16.97
CA THR A 87 18.23 -1.07 -17.30
C THR A 87 19.04 -1.58 -16.12
N VAL A 88 19.86 -0.71 -15.51
CA VAL A 88 20.59 -1.04 -14.27
C VAL A 88 19.63 -1.50 -13.17
N VAL A 89 18.55 -0.75 -12.93
CA VAL A 89 17.53 -1.10 -11.92
C VAL A 89 16.91 -2.47 -12.19
N ARG A 90 16.58 -2.79 -13.45
CA ARG A 90 16.04 -4.11 -13.82
C ARG A 90 17.05 -5.24 -13.63
N ASN A 91 18.32 -5.01 -13.95
CA ASN A 91 19.38 -5.98 -13.73
C ASN A 91 19.59 -6.25 -12.23
N VAL A 92 19.55 -5.21 -11.39
CA VAL A 92 19.54 -5.37 -9.92
C VAL A 92 18.31 -6.14 -9.46
N ALA A 93 17.12 -5.84 -10.00
CA ALA A 93 15.90 -6.58 -9.65
C ALA A 93 16.01 -8.07 -10.00
N ALA A 94 16.59 -8.43 -11.14
CA ALA A 94 16.84 -9.83 -11.51
C ALA A 94 17.84 -10.52 -10.57
N LEU A 95 18.87 -9.79 -10.12
CA LEU A 95 19.81 -10.30 -9.12
C LEU A 95 19.11 -10.55 -7.78
N VAL A 96 18.24 -9.63 -7.35
CA VAL A 96 17.43 -9.75 -6.12
C VAL A 96 16.42 -10.90 -6.23
N GLU A 97 15.80 -11.12 -7.39
CA GLU A 97 14.89 -12.26 -7.59
C GLU A 97 15.59 -13.61 -7.39
N LYS A 98 16.87 -13.71 -7.78
CA LYS A 98 17.66 -14.93 -7.65
C LYS A 98 18.29 -15.12 -6.26
N HIS A 99 18.75 -14.05 -5.63
CA HIS A 99 19.60 -14.12 -4.43
C HIS A 99 18.97 -13.50 -3.17
N GLY A 100 17.79 -12.89 -3.29
CA GLY A 100 17.21 -12.06 -2.25
C GLY A 100 17.86 -10.67 -2.17
N SER A 101 17.26 -9.76 -1.40
CA SER A 101 17.72 -8.37 -1.28
C SER A 101 19.08 -8.22 -0.58
N ASN A 102 19.49 -9.21 0.21
CA ASN A 102 20.75 -9.19 0.95
C ASN A 102 21.98 -9.09 0.04
N VAL A 103 21.87 -9.56 -1.21
CA VAL A 103 22.95 -9.46 -2.21
C VAL A 103 23.46 -8.02 -2.39
N TRP A 104 22.58 -7.02 -2.21
CA TRP A 104 22.97 -5.61 -2.29
C TRP A 104 23.88 -5.18 -1.14
N PHE A 105 23.72 -5.76 0.04
CA PHE A 105 24.48 -5.42 1.24
C PHE A 105 25.74 -6.27 1.38
N GLU A 106 25.72 -7.51 0.88
CA GLU A 106 26.85 -8.44 0.94
C GLU A 106 27.96 -8.09 -0.06
N LYS A 107 27.61 -7.53 -1.21
CA LYS A 107 28.56 -7.18 -2.28
C LYS A 107 28.95 -5.72 -2.25
N ASN A 108 30.20 -5.42 -2.61
CA ASN A 108 30.65 -4.04 -2.78
C ASN A 108 30.15 -3.42 -4.10
N ALA A 109 30.33 -2.10 -4.26
CA ALA A 109 29.83 -1.36 -5.42
C ALA A 109 30.41 -1.87 -6.74
N THR A 110 31.72 -2.15 -6.80
CA THR A 110 32.40 -2.66 -8.00
C THR A 110 31.90 -4.05 -8.40
N GLU A 111 31.75 -4.95 -7.42
CA GLU A 111 31.20 -6.28 -7.64
C GLU A 111 29.76 -6.22 -8.18
N LEU A 112 28.89 -5.44 -7.54
CA LEU A 112 27.51 -5.28 -8.01
C LEU A 112 27.45 -4.64 -9.39
N TRP A 113 28.22 -3.59 -9.61
CA TRP A 113 28.26 -2.87 -10.87
C TRP A 113 28.67 -3.77 -12.02
N SER A 114 29.71 -4.60 -11.85
CA SER A 114 30.11 -5.56 -12.89
C SER A 114 29.03 -6.60 -13.24
N LEU A 115 28.12 -6.89 -12.31
CA LEU A 115 27.00 -7.81 -12.54
C LEU A 115 25.79 -7.15 -13.22
N VAL A 116 25.60 -5.83 -13.03
CA VAL A 116 24.37 -5.14 -13.45
C VAL A 116 24.58 -4.07 -14.52
N LYS A 117 25.82 -3.69 -14.82
CA LYS A 117 26.19 -2.74 -15.87
C LYS A 117 25.75 -3.28 -17.24
N PRO A 118 24.94 -2.53 -18.01
CA PRO A 118 24.59 -2.91 -19.38
C PRO A 118 25.84 -3.00 -20.27
N ALA A 119 25.86 -3.97 -21.20
CA ALA A 119 27.00 -4.15 -22.11
C ALA A 119 27.27 -2.91 -22.99
N ASN A 120 26.23 -2.16 -23.34
CA ASN A 120 26.29 -0.92 -24.12
C ASN A 120 26.39 0.34 -23.24
N TRP A 121 26.75 0.21 -21.97
CA TRP A 121 26.85 1.36 -21.07
C TRP A 121 27.95 2.34 -21.53
N SER A 122 27.57 3.59 -21.78
CA SER A 122 28.46 4.66 -22.22
C SER A 122 28.72 5.74 -21.17
N GLY A 123 28.10 5.63 -19.98
CA GLY A 123 28.27 6.57 -18.88
C GLY A 123 29.48 6.25 -18.00
N SER A 124 29.68 7.05 -16.96
CA SER A 124 30.68 6.80 -15.92
C SER A 124 30.44 5.44 -15.23
N ASP A 125 31.51 4.82 -14.77
CA ASP A 125 31.43 3.63 -13.92
C ASP A 125 31.00 3.98 -12.49
N ALA A 126 30.31 3.05 -11.83
CA ALA A 126 29.95 3.19 -10.45
C ALA A 126 31.19 3.07 -9.54
N ALA A 127 31.42 4.10 -8.73
CA ALA A 127 32.43 4.10 -7.68
C ALA A 127 31.84 3.70 -6.32
N THR A 128 30.60 4.13 -6.03
CA THR A 128 29.90 3.78 -4.79
C THR A 128 28.43 3.42 -5.07
N LYS A 129 27.74 2.92 -4.04
CA LYS A 129 26.32 2.52 -4.11
C LYS A 129 25.52 3.14 -2.96
N SER A 130 24.22 3.31 -3.17
CA SER A 130 23.33 3.79 -2.12
C SER A 130 23.26 2.81 -0.94
N ASN A 131 23.23 3.38 0.26
CA ASN A 131 22.97 2.67 1.51
C ASN A 131 21.54 2.90 2.02
N ASP A 132 20.72 3.64 1.28
CA ASP A 132 19.34 3.90 1.63
C ASP A 132 18.45 2.68 1.29
N THR A 133 17.40 2.51 2.09
CA THR A 133 16.31 1.59 1.80
C THR A 133 15.06 2.34 1.32
N LEU A 134 14.18 1.61 0.66
CA LEU A 134 12.87 2.09 0.25
C LEU A 134 11.95 2.26 1.46
N ASP A 135 11.07 3.25 1.36
CA ASP A 135 9.95 3.44 2.28
C ASP A 135 9.06 2.20 2.31
N VAL A 136 8.67 1.72 3.50
CA VAL A 136 7.86 0.49 3.67
C VAL A 136 6.47 0.59 3.02
N TRP A 137 6.02 1.81 2.73
CA TRP A 137 4.81 2.03 1.94
C TRP A 137 4.99 1.68 0.46
N ILE A 138 6.22 1.68 -0.06
CA ILE A 138 6.55 1.13 -1.38
C ILE A 138 6.41 -0.39 -1.36
N ASP A 139 6.97 -1.04 -0.34
CA ASP A 139 6.90 -2.50 -0.19
C ASP A 139 5.44 -2.97 -0.19
N SER A 140 4.65 -2.45 0.74
CA SER A 140 3.22 -2.79 0.86
C SER A 140 2.41 -2.32 -0.34
N GLY A 141 2.65 -1.10 -0.85
CA GLY A 141 1.93 -0.54 -2.00
C GLY A 141 2.20 -1.29 -3.32
N SER A 142 3.35 -1.95 -3.43
CA SER A 142 3.70 -2.77 -4.60
C SER A 142 3.06 -4.18 -4.58
N SER A 143 2.30 -4.53 -3.54
CA SER A 143 1.69 -5.86 -3.37
C SER A 143 0.80 -6.29 -4.54
N SER A 144 0.07 -5.37 -5.19
CA SER A 144 -0.71 -5.70 -6.40
C SER A 144 0.17 -6.26 -7.53
N ARG A 145 1.38 -5.71 -7.69
CA ARG A 145 2.36 -6.18 -8.67
C ARG A 145 3.13 -7.41 -8.19
N ALA A 146 3.53 -7.43 -6.93
CA ALA A 146 4.33 -8.51 -6.36
C ALA A 146 3.52 -9.81 -6.12
N VAL A 147 2.20 -9.69 -5.89
CA VAL A 147 1.32 -10.81 -5.54
C VAL A 147 0.25 -11.02 -6.60
N LEU A 148 -0.69 -10.09 -6.78
CA LEU A 148 -1.86 -10.30 -7.63
C LEU A 148 -1.47 -10.58 -9.08
N MET A 149 -0.57 -9.78 -9.65
CA MET A 149 -0.12 -9.94 -11.04
C MET A 149 0.80 -11.15 -11.28
N ARG A 150 1.45 -11.66 -10.23
CA ARG A 150 2.41 -12.77 -10.34
C ARG A 150 1.76 -14.13 -10.18
N ARG A 151 0.53 -14.17 -9.64
CA ARG A 151 -0.20 -15.38 -9.28
C ARG A 151 -1.43 -15.50 -10.16
N ALA A 152 -1.33 -16.30 -11.21
CA ALA A 152 -2.40 -16.49 -12.19
C ALA A 152 -3.69 -17.01 -11.56
N GLU A 153 -3.61 -17.75 -10.46
CA GLU A 153 -4.75 -18.25 -9.68
C GLU A 153 -5.55 -17.14 -8.97
N LEU A 154 -4.99 -15.93 -8.85
CA LEU A 154 -5.67 -14.75 -8.28
C LEU A 154 -6.29 -13.87 -9.36
N HIS A 155 -6.08 -14.18 -10.64
CA HIS A 155 -6.66 -13.42 -11.73
C HIS A 155 -8.14 -13.78 -11.92
N HIS A 156 -8.94 -12.80 -12.28
CA HIS A 156 -10.30 -13.04 -12.74
C HIS A 156 -10.32 -13.92 -13.98
N SER A 157 -11.32 -14.80 -14.06
CA SER A 157 -11.55 -15.56 -15.29
C SER A 157 -12.12 -14.64 -16.37
N THR A 158 -11.92 -15.02 -17.63
CA THR A 158 -12.45 -14.29 -18.79
C THR A 158 -13.99 -14.20 -18.79
N HIS A 159 -14.68 -15.06 -18.04
CA HIS A 159 -16.14 -15.07 -17.94
C HIS A 159 -16.71 -14.14 -16.85
N THR A 160 -15.90 -13.70 -15.88
CA THR A 160 -16.34 -12.81 -14.78
C THR A 160 -15.81 -11.39 -14.91
N SER A 161 -14.95 -11.13 -15.90
CA SER A 161 -14.28 -9.86 -16.09
C SER A 161 -15.07 -8.96 -17.04
N GLN A 162 -15.38 -7.74 -16.61
CA GLN A 162 -15.79 -6.68 -17.55
C GLN A 162 -14.65 -6.44 -18.55
N PRO A 163 -14.93 -6.22 -19.85
CA PRO A 163 -13.90 -6.10 -20.89
C PRO A 163 -12.81 -5.04 -20.62
N SER A 164 -13.12 -4.03 -19.80
CA SER A 164 -12.24 -2.92 -19.45
C SER A 164 -11.46 -3.11 -18.13
N THR A 165 -11.61 -4.25 -17.46
CA THR A 165 -11.02 -4.50 -16.13
C THR A 165 -9.77 -5.37 -16.25
N PRO A 166 -8.60 -4.93 -15.76
CA PRO A 166 -7.42 -5.79 -15.73
C PRO A 166 -7.67 -7.03 -14.88
N SER A 167 -7.28 -8.22 -15.37
CA SER A 167 -7.56 -9.50 -14.71
C SER A 167 -6.97 -9.60 -13.30
N TRP A 168 -5.89 -8.86 -13.02
CA TRP A 168 -5.19 -8.83 -11.74
C TRP A 168 -5.79 -7.84 -10.72
N GLN A 169 -6.72 -6.97 -11.14
CA GLN A 169 -7.28 -5.92 -10.29
C GLN A 169 -8.19 -6.54 -9.22
N ALA A 170 -7.92 -6.32 -7.93
CA ALA A 170 -8.73 -6.90 -6.87
C ALA A 170 -10.17 -6.35 -6.87
N ASP A 171 -11.16 -7.19 -6.56
CA ASP A 171 -12.54 -6.72 -6.38
C ASP A 171 -12.67 -5.82 -5.16
N VAL A 172 -12.01 -6.17 -4.05
CA VAL A 172 -12.11 -5.47 -2.77
C VAL A 172 -10.75 -5.37 -2.09
N TYR A 173 -10.40 -4.17 -1.66
CA TYR A 173 -9.44 -3.93 -0.58
C TYR A 173 -10.21 -3.62 0.71
N LEU A 174 -9.81 -4.22 1.82
CA LEU A 174 -10.47 -4.06 3.12
C LEU A 174 -9.45 -3.79 4.20
N GLU A 175 -9.45 -2.58 4.77
CA GLU A 175 -8.57 -2.20 5.88
C GLU A 175 -9.14 -1.07 6.75
N GLY A 176 -8.50 -0.80 7.88
CA GLY A 176 -8.82 0.31 8.78
C GLY A 176 -8.74 1.70 8.12
N SER A 177 -9.51 2.64 8.66
CA SER A 177 -9.64 4.00 8.10
C SER A 177 -8.33 4.79 8.04
N ASP A 178 -7.31 4.42 8.81
CA ASP A 178 -5.95 4.95 8.73
C ASP A 178 -5.27 4.68 7.38
N GLN A 179 -5.66 3.62 6.68
CA GLN A 179 -5.00 3.23 5.43
C GLN A 179 -5.30 4.16 4.24
N HIS A 180 -6.24 5.12 4.37
CA HIS A 180 -6.42 6.18 3.36
C HIS A 180 -5.19 7.07 3.20
N ARG A 181 -4.33 7.18 4.21
CA ARG A 181 -3.03 7.89 4.12
C ARG A 181 -1.83 6.94 4.07
N GLY A 182 -2.09 5.65 4.17
CA GLY A 182 -1.10 4.58 4.12
C GLY A 182 -1.32 3.71 2.89
N TRP A 183 -1.67 2.45 3.11
CA TRP A 183 -1.65 1.41 2.09
C TRP A 183 -2.59 1.64 0.90
N PHE A 184 -3.80 2.18 1.11
CA PHE A 184 -4.70 2.46 -0.01
C PHE A 184 -4.09 3.48 -0.97
N GLN A 185 -3.47 4.52 -0.43
CA GLN A 185 -2.85 5.57 -1.21
C GLN A 185 -1.56 5.10 -1.89
N SER A 186 -0.66 4.42 -1.16
CA SER A 186 0.58 3.93 -1.75
C SER A 186 0.32 2.89 -2.84
N SER A 187 -0.64 1.99 -2.62
CA SER A 187 -1.08 1.01 -3.63
C SER A 187 -1.66 1.68 -4.87
N LEU A 188 -2.53 2.69 -4.69
CA LEU A 188 -3.09 3.45 -5.81
C LEU A 188 -2.00 4.10 -6.65
N LEU A 189 -1.09 4.84 -6.02
CA LEU A 189 -0.05 5.58 -6.75
C LEU A 189 0.90 4.63 -7.48
N LEU A 190 1.39 3.59 -6.82
CA LEU A 190 2.31 2.64 -7.45
C LEU A 190 1.66 1.83 -8.57
N SER A 191 0.42 1.37 -8.38
CA SER A 191 -0.29 0.62 -9.40
C SER A 191 -0.63 1.51 -10.60
N LEU A 192 -1.03 2.76 -10.38
CA LEU A 192 -1.28 3.70 -11.48
C LEU A 192 0.01 3.99 -12.26
N ALA A 193 1.14 4.23 -11.58
CA ALA A 193 2.42 4.49 -12.21
C ALA A 193 2.98 3.27 -12.97
N GLY A 194 2.84 2.07 -12.40
CA GLY A 194 3.45 0.85 -12.93
C GLY A 194 2.56 0.02 -13.86
N ASN A 195 1.24 0.11 -13.69
CA ASN A 195 0.24 -0.76 -14.32
C ASN A 195 -0.89 0.01 -15.02
N GLY A 196 -0.99 1.33 -14.85
CA GLY A 196 -1.97 2.18 -15.52
C GLY A 196 -3.39 2.15 -14.95
N ALA A 197 -3.63 1.46 -13.83
CA ALA A 197 -4.94 1.37 -13.18
C ALA A 197 -4.84 1.30 -11.66
N ALA A 198 -5.93 1.62 -10.94
CA ALA A 198 -6.01 1.38 -9.51
C ALA A 198 -5.96 -0.13 -9.21
N PRO A 199 -5.40 -0.58 -8.08
CA PRO A 199 -5.27 -2.01 -7.80
C PRO A 199 -6.53 -2.68 -7.25
N TYR A 200 -7.59 -1.90 -7.03
CA TYR A 200 -8.85 -2.33 -6.44
C TYR A 200 -10.04 -1.69 -7.15
N LYS A 201 -11.16 -2.41 -7.24
CA LYS A 201 -12.45 -1.90 -7.73
C LYS A 201 -13.28 -1.28 -6.61
N THR A 202 -13.21 -1.88 -5.42
CA THR A 202 -13.92 -1.43 -4.22
C THR A 202 -12.95 -1.29 -3.06
N VAL A 203 -13.09 -0.22 -2.28
CA VAL A 203 -12.43 -0.09 -0.97
C VAL A 203 -13.50 -0.13 0.12
N LEU A 204 -13.41 -1.14 0.97
CA LEU A 204 -14.17 -1.22 2.20
C LEU A 204 -13.28 -0.78 3.37
N THR A 205 -13.76 0.17 4.17
CA THR A 205 -12.99 0.65 5.31
C THR A 205 -13.79 0.62 6.60
N HIS A 206 -13.12 0.26 7.70
CA HIS A 206 -13.72 0.21 9.02
C HIS A 206 -13.02 1.17 10.00
N GLY A 207 -13.72 1.53 11.07
CA GLY A 207 -13.15 2.31 12.17
C GLY A 207 -12.15 1.53 13.02
N PHE A 208 -11.54 2.20 13.99
CA PHE A 208 -10.72 1.55 15.00
C PHE A 208 -11.58 0.82 16.03
N MET A 209 -11.03 -0.25 16.63
CA MET A 209 -11.57 -0.76 17.87
C MET A 209 -11.23 0.22 19.01
N VAL A 210 -12.24 0.56 19.78
CA VAL A 210 -12.16 1.46 20.93
C VAL A 210 -12.67 0.73 22.17
N ASP A 211 -12.21 1.15 23.35
CA ASP A 211 -12.70 0.64 24.63
C ASP A 211 -14.12 1.16 24.95
N GLU A 212 -14.62 0.83 26.15
CA GLU A 212 -15.96 1.25 26.60
C GLU A 212 -16.10 2.77 26.66
N ASP A 213 -15.02 3.49 26.90
CA ASP A 213 -14.93 4.95 26.98
C ASP A 213 -14.65 5.62 25.63
N ARG A 214 -14.66 4.84 24.54
CA ARG A 214 -14.35 5.25 23.16
C ARG A 214 -12.92 5.75 22.97
N GLU A 215 -12.01 5.45 23.89
CA GLU A 215 -10.60 5.70 23.68
C GLU A 215 -9.99 4.63 22.78
N LYS A 216 -9.02 5.04 21.97
CA LYS A 216 -8.28 4.11 21.11
C LYS A 216 -7.48 3.17 22.00
N ILE A 217 -7.69 1.88 21.83
CA ILE A 217 -6.86 0.84 22.45
C ILE A 217 -5.45 0.96 21.83
N SER A 218 -4.49 1.52 22.59
CA SER A 218 -3.08 1.61 22.19
C SER A 218 -2.20 0.80 23.14
N LYS A 219 -1.13 0.21 22.59
CA LYS A 219 -0.13 -0.55 23.36
C LYS A 219 0.54 0.28 24.47
N SER A 220 0.55 1.61 24.37
CA SER A 220 1.22 2.51 25.32
C SER A 220 0.40 2.86 26.56
N LYS A 221 -0.94 2.75 26.55
CA LYS A 221 -1.80 3.04 27.71
C LYS A 221 -2.02 1.83 28.64
N GLN A 222 -1.31 0.73 28.40
CA GLN A 222 -1.53 -0.58 29.04
C GLN A 222 -0.87 -0.77 30.42
N ALA A 223 -0.75 0.28 31.24
CA ALA A 223 -0.17 0.14 32.59
C ALA A 223 -1.15 -0.41 33.66
N GLY A 224 -2.41 -0.68 33.31
CA GLY A 224 -3.41 -1.18 34.28
C GLY A 224 -4.49 -2.13 33.73
N TYR A 225 -4.46 -2.49 32.45
CA TYR A 225 -5.46 -3.39 31.86
C TYR A 225 -4.97 -4.85 31.93
N VAL A 226 -5.71 -5.68 32.67
CA VAL A 226 -5.46 -7.12 32.77
C VAL A 226 -5.68 -7.76 31.41
N LYS A 227 -4.66 -8.46 30.91
CA LYS A 227 -4.72 -9.25 29.67
C LYS A 227 -5.87 -10.29 29.76
N PRO A 228 -6.56 -10.60 28.64
CA PRO A 228 -5.92 -10.60 27.32
C PRO A 228 -6.77 -10.00 26.19
N GLN A 229 -6.27 -8.90 25.60
CA GLN A 229 -6.89 -8.24 24.44
C GLN A 229 -6.40 -8.79 23.08
N THR A 230 -5.99 -10.06 23.04
CA THR A 230 -5.71 -10.73 21.77
C THR A 230 -6.98 -11.40 21.27
N ALA A 231 -7.12 -11.55 19.95
CA ALA A 231 -8.23 -12.32 19.40
C ALA A 231 -8.28 -13.73 20.02
N GLU A 232 -7.12 -14.35 20.23
CA GLU A 232 -6.99 -15.68 20.85
C GLU A 232 -7.64 -15.78 22.23
N ALA A 233 -7.54 -14.73 23.03
CA ALA A 233 -8.12 -14.73 24.37
C ALA A 233 -9.63 -14.63 24.36
N TYR A 234 -10.18 -13.73 23.54
CA TYR A 234 -11.62 -13.66 23.36
C TYR A 234 -12.16 -14.96 22.75
N ILE A 235 -11.42 -15.58 21.84
CA ILE A 235 -11.76 -16.89 21.27
C ILE A 235 -11.74 -17.97 22.35
N LYS A 236 -10.73 -17.99 23.23
CA LYS A 236 -10.61 -18.98 24.32
C LYS A 236 -11.76 -18.85 25.32
N GLU A 237 -12.20 -17.63 25.61
CA GLU A 237 -13.24 -17.37 26.59
C GLU A 237 -14.66 -17.55 26.01
N TRP A 238 -14.91 -17.06 24.79
CA TRP A 238 -16.26 -16.94 24.21
C TRP A 238 -16.49 -17.78 22.95
N GLY A 239 -15.44 -18.36 22.38
CA GLY A 239 -15.51 -19.07 21.09
C GLY A 239 -15.40 -18.14 19.89
N ALA A 240 -14.85 -18.68 18.78
CA ALA A 240 -14.61 -17.90 17.57
C ALA A 240 -15.89 -17.36 16.92
N ASP A 241 -16.98 -18.12 16.93
CA ASP A 241 -18.23 -17.70 16.30
C ASP A 241 -18.88 -16.52 17.00
N VAL A 242 -18.82 -16.48 18.35
CA VAL A 242 -19.31 -15.34 19.13
C VAL A 242 -18.51 -14.08 18.79
N VAL A 243 -17.18 -14.19 18.70
CA VAL A 243 -16.32 -13.07 18.30
C VAL A 243 -16.63 -12.61 16.88
N ARG A 244 -16.78 -13.53 15.92
CA ARG A 244 -17.13 -13.20 14.52
C ARG A 244 -18.49 -12.50 14.41
N LEU A 245 -19.50 -13.01 15.11
CA LEU A 245 -20.84 -12.42 15.16
C LEU A 245 -20.81 -11.00 15.74
N TRP A 246 -20.04 -10.81 16.82
CA TRP A 246 -19.85 -9.49 17.42
C TRP A 246 -19.19 -8.50 16.44
N VAL A 247 -18.12 -8.91 15.75
CA VAL A 247 -17.45 -8.08 14.74
C VAL A 247 -18.42 -7.72 13.60
N ALA A 248 -19.11 -8.72 13.03
CA ALA A 248 -20.03 -8.52 11.92
C ALA A 248 -21.16 -7.53 12.25
N ARG A 249 -21.70 -7.60 13.48
CA ARG A 249 -22.74 -6.67 13.96
C ARG A 249 -22.24 -5.24 14.16
N ARG A 250 -20.96 -5.06 14.53
CA ARG A 250 -20.38 -3.73 14.75
C ARG A 250 -19.98 -3.03 13.46
N ILE A 251 -19.45 -3.77 12.49
CA ILE A 251 -19.04 -3.22 11.19
C ILE A 251 -20.27 -2.77 10.38
N THR A 252 -21.36 -3.53 10.41
CA THR A 252 -22.63 -3.18 9.73
C THR A 252 -23.32 -1.95 10.33
N ALA A 253 -23.21 -1.73 11.64
CA ALA A 253 -23.73 -0.51 12.25
C ALA A 253 -22.97 0.73 11.78
N ALA A 254 -21.64 0.68 11.71
CA ALA A 254 -20.79 1.81 11.32
C ALA A 254 -20.95 2.26 9.85
N THR A 255 -21.45 1.39 8.97
CA THR A 255 -21.74 1.72 7.55
C THR A 255 -23.12 2.34 7.33
N SER A 256 -24.03 2.27 8.32
CA SER A 256 -25.34 2.91 8.26
C SER A 256 -25.30 4.32 8.85
N SER A 257 -25.80 5.32 8.12
CA SER A 257 -25.87 6.72 8.56
C SER A 257 -26.69 6.92 9.85
N SER A 258 -27.52 5.95 10.22
CA SER A 258 -28.43 5.99 11.38
C SER A 258 -27.80 5.51 12.70
N ALA A 259 -26.63 4.88 12.71
CA ALA A 259 -26.07 4.28 13.94
C ALA A 259 -25.24 5.22 14.82
N ARG A 260 -25.21 6.53 14.53
CA ARG A 260 -24.44 7.51 15.33
C ARG A 260 -24.96 7.70 16.77
N SER A 261 -26.10 7.13 17.16
CA SER A 261 -26.75 7.38 18.46
C SER A 261 -26.96 6.16 19.38
N ALA A 262 -26.59 4.93 19.01
CA ALA A 262 -26.91 3.77 19.85
C ALA A 262 -25.86 3.53 20.96
N SER A 263 -26.27 3.81 22.20
CA SER A 263 -25.50 3.77 23.45
C SER A 263 -24.98 2.38 23.86
N GLY A 264 -23.88 2.38 24.64
CA GLY A 264 -23.15 1.21 25.14
C GLY A 264 -23.91 0.22 26.03
N LYS A 265 -25.21 0.44 26.30
CA LYS A 265 -26.05 -0.50 27.05
C LYS A 265 -26.52 -1.72 26.23
N SER A 266 -26.37 -1.71 24.91
CA SER A 266 -26.87 -2.81 24.06
C SER A 266 -26.04 -4.09 24.12
N ALA A 267 -24.74 -4.04 24.45
CA ALA A 267 -23.86 -5.21 24.41
C ALA A 267 -24.23 -6.29 25.43
N LYS A 268 -24.54 -5.89 26.68
CA LYS A 268 -24.99 -6.82 27.74
C LYS A 268 -26.37 -7.44 27.47
N ARG A 269 -27.26 -6.71 26.78
CA ARG A 269 -28.62 -7.18 26.49
C ARG A 269 -28.70 -8.18 25.33
N THR A 270 -27.85 -8.04 24.30
CA THR A 270 -27.89 -8.96 23.15
C THR A 270 -27.15 -10.28 23.38
N ALA A 271 -26.09 -10.31 24.18
CA ALA A 271 -25.44 -11.57 24.56
C ALA A 271 -26.41 -12.47 25.37
N ALA A 272 -27.17 -11.88 26.30
CA ALA A 272 -28.18 -12.60 27.09
C ALA A 272 -29.40 -13.09 26.27
N SER A 273 -29.67 -12.50 25.11
CA SER A 273 -30.77 -12.93 24.23
C SER A 273 -30.37 -14.07 23.30
N ALA A 274 -29.10 -14.16 22.88
CA ALA A 274 -28.62 -15.26 22.05
C ALA A 274 -28.54 -16.58 22.84
N THR A 275 -28.40 -16.52 24.17
CA THR A 275 -28.43 -17.70 25.06
C THR A 275 -29.85 -18.24 25.31
N ARG A 276 -30.91 -17.62 24.78
CA ARG A 276 -32.30 -18.08 24.91
C ARG A 276 -32.94 -18.61 23.63
N CYS A 277 -32.17 -18.68 22.54
CA CYS A 277 -32.58 -19.38 21.32
C CYS A 277 -31.45 -20.31 20.87
N VAL A 278 -31.20 -21.33 21.70
CA VAL A 278 -30.78 -22.67 21.29
C VAL A 278 -31.69 -23.64 22.03
#